data_AF-A0A351AUC7-F1
#
_entry.id   AF-A0A351AUC7-F1
#
_cell.length_a   1.000
_cell.length_b   1.000
_cell.length_c   1.000
_cell.angle_alpha   90.00
_cell.angle_beta   90.00
_cell.angle_gamma   90.00
#
_symmetry.space_group_name_H-M   'P 1'
#
loop_
_entity.id
_entity.type
_entity.pdbx_description
1 polymer ?
#
loop_
_entity_poly.entity_id
_entity_poly.type
_entity_poly.pdbx_seq_one_letter_code
_entity_poly.pdbx_strand_id
1 'polypeptide(L)'
;PDNWVCIPYFDIPADAENVQLSFWLSAFDEDFYAEHIDVCVISIYENYYGYYDYEILGTLDSITLDSCNWRKYTCDLSDYVGEEELSIAFMHCNCTDQSGVILDDIAITATMGGELPYTLGDVDFDGRVTVGDALTVMRHALNVYMLPEAALPAADIDADGNITVADALQIMRIALFNQ
;
A
#
# COMPACT_ATOMS: atom_id res chain seq x y z
N PRO A 1 -30.82 -6.57 -6.64
CA PRO A 1 -29.98 -6.41 -7.86
C PRO A 1 -28.86 -7.46 -7.81
N ASP A 2 -28.09 -7.59 -8.89
CA ASP A 2 -26.87 -8.40 -8.92
C ASP A 2 -25.87 -7.71 -9.87
N ASN A 3 -25.45 -6.51 -9.48
CA ASN A 3 -24.60 -5.64 -10.29
C ASN A 3 -23.21 -5.55 -9.67
N TRP A 4 -22.19 -5.66 -10.51
CA TRP A 4 -20.80 -5.76 -10.07
C TRP A 4 -19.97 -4.65 -10.70
N VAL A 5 -19.19 -3.98 -9.88
CA VAL A 5 -18.12 -3.07 -10.33
C VAL A 5 -16.81 -3.61 -9.80
N CYS A 6 -15.92 -4.02 -10.70
CA CYS A 6 -14.59 -4.48 -10.36
C CYS A 6 -13.56 -3.40 -10.68
N ILE A 7 -12.64 -3.15 -9.77
CA ILE A 7 -11.50 -2.26 -10.03
C ILE A 7 -10.46 -2.97 -10.91
N PRO A 8 -9.56 -2.22 -11.59
CA PRO A 8 -8.43 -2.81 -12.29
C PRO A 8 -7.57 -3.69 -11.37
N TYR A 9 -6.78 -4.57 -11.98
CA TYR A 9 -5.82 -5.38 -11.24
C TYR A 9 -4.81 -4.53 -10.48
N PHE A 10 -4.40 -5.02 -9.32
CA PHE A 10 -3.33 -4.46 -8.53
C PHE A 10 -2.58 -5.56 -7.80
N ASP A 11 -1.32 -5.27 -7.49
CA ASP A 11 -0.45 -6.14 -6.72
C ASP A 11 -0.27 -5.56 -5.32
N ILE A 12 -0.21 -6.44 -4.31
CA ILE A 12 0.11 -6.03 -2.95
C ILE A 12 1.58 -6.37 -2.67
N PRO A 13 2.44 -5.38 -2.40
CA PRO A 13 3.85 -5.64 -2.11
C PRO A 13 4.04 -6.65 -0.96
N ALA A 14 4.96 -7.60 -1.12
CA ALA A 14 5.23 -8.64 -0.13
C ALA A 14 5.79 -8.11 1.21
N ASP A 15 6.34 -6.90 1.19
CA ASP A 15 6.88 -6.16 2.33
C ASP A 15 5.91 -5.09 2.88
N ALA A 16 4.62 -5.14 2.51
CA ALA A 16 3.61 -4.29 3.12
C ALA A 16 3.29 -4.72 4.57
N GLU A 17 3.30 -3.79 5.51
CA GLU A 17 2.95 -4.04 6.93
C GLU A 17 1.45 -3.89 7.20
N ASN A 18 0.81 -2.96 6.50
CA ASN A 18 -0.63 -2.72 6.61
C ASN A 18 -1.14 -2.31 5.24
N VAL A 19 -2.21 -2.96 4.81
CA VAL A 19 -2.85 -2.68 3.54
C VAL A 19 -4.32 -2.40 3.81
N GLN A 20 -4.78 -1.24 3.38
CA GLN A 20 -6.14 -0.79 3.62
C GLN A 20 -6.79 -0.37 2.32
N LEU A 21 -8.00 -0.88 2.08
CA LEU A 21 -8.94 -0.31 1.13
C LEU A 21 -9.76 0.76 1.85
N SER A 22 -9.99 1.89 1.19
CA SER A 22 -10.99 2.87 1.60
C SER A 22 -11.84 3.37 0.44
N PHE A 23 -13.10 3.68 0.72
CA PHE A 23 -14.07 4.16 -0.27
C PHE A 23 -15.22 4.89 0.42
N TRP A 24 -16.01 5.62 -0.35
CA TRP A 24 -17.18 6.32 0.14
C TRP A 24 -18.45 5.77 -0.49
N LEU A 25 -19.48 5.56 0.33
CA LEU A 25 -20.82 5.20 -0.12
C LEU A 25 -21.85 6.23 0.31
N SER A 26 -22.90 6.36 -0.51
CA SER A 26 -24.14 7.03 -0.15
C SER A 26 -25.32 6.40 -0.90
N ALA A 27 -26.49 6.41 -0.29
CA ALA A 27 -27.72 6.07 -1.00
C ALA A 27 -28.15 7.22 -1.91
N PHE A 28 -28.71 6.90 -3.07
CA PHE A 28 -29.15 7.90 -4.05
C PHE A 28 -30.45 8.62 -3.63
N ASP A 29 -31.33 7.96 -2.87
CA ASP A 29 -32.69 8.45 -2.57
C ASP A 29 -33.00 8.37 -1.06
N GLU A 30 -33.51 9.48 -0.50
CA GLU A 30 -33.77 9.65 0.94
C GLU A 30 -34.95 8.84 1.47
N ASP A 31 -35.85 8.38 0.60
CA ASP A 31 -36.98 7.54 0.98
C ASP A 31 -36.69 6.05 0.74
N PHE A 32 -35.69 5.73 -0.09
CA PHE A 32 -35.34 4.39 -0.55
C PHE A 32 -33.84 4.11 -0.45
N TYR A 33 -33.30 4.24 0.77
CA TYR A 33 -31.86 4.22 1.03
C TYR A 33 -31.28 2.86 1.44
N ALA A 34 -32.10 1.83 1.64
CA ALA A 34 -31.67 0.55 2.23
C ALA A 34 -30.95 -0.37 1.22
N GLU A 35 -30.01 0.21 0.47
CA GLU A 35 -29.15 -0.51 -0.47
C GLU A 35 -28.17 -1.42 0.26
N HIS A 36 -27.85 -2.56 -0.34
CA HIS A 36 -26.93 -3.53 0.22
C HIS A 36 -25.77 -3.86 -0.73
N ILE A 37 -24.56 -3.79 -0.21
CA ILE A 37 -23.31 -3.94 -0.96
C ILE A 37 -22.39 -4.92 -0.25
N ASP A 38 -21.95 -5.96 -0.96
CA ASP A 38 -20.83 -6.78 -0.53
C ASP A 38 -19.54 -6.27 -1.19
N VAL A 39 -18.45 -6.20 -0.42
CA VAL A 39 -17.12 -5.85 -0.90
C VAL A 39 -16.25 -7.10 -0.84
N CYS A 40 -15.78 -7.56 -1.99
CA CYS A 40 -15.09 -8.84 -2.11
C CYS A 40 -13.71 -8.68 -2.73
N VAL A 41 -12.73 -9.44 -2.24
CA VAL A 41 -11.49 -9.69 -2.99
C VAL A 41 -11.75 -10.82 -3.96
N ILE A 42 -11.39 -10.60 -5.22
CA ILE A 42 -11.58 -11.57 -6.30
C ILE A 42 -10.28 -11.78 -7.07
N SER A 43 -10.12 -12.99 -7.60
CA SER A 43 -9.18 -13.27 -8.69
C SER A 43 -9.98 -13.42 -9.99
N ILE A 44 -9.47 -12.88 -11.09
CA ILE A 44 -10.04 -13.06 -12.43
C ILE A 44 -8.98 -13.75 -13.28
N TYR A 45 -9.35 -14.84 -13.94
CA TYR A 45 -8.40 -15.65 -14.71
C TYR A 45 -9.02 -16.14 -16.02
N GLU A 46 -8.18 -16.39 -17.02
CA GLU A 46 -8.62 -17.03 -18.27
C GLU A 46 -8.75 -18.55 -18.04
N ASN A 47 -9.95 -19.09 -18.26
CA ASN A 47 -10.20 -20.52 -18.13
C ASN A 47 -9.72 -21.31 -19.36
N TYR A 48 -9.76 -22.64 -19.27
CA TYR A 48 -9.32 -23.54 -20.34
C TYR A 48 -9.97 -23.28 -21.71
N TYR A 49 -11.14 -22.63 -21.75
CA TYR A 49 -11.88 -22.33 -22.97
C TYR A 49 -11.57 -20.93 -23.54
N GLY A 50 -10.68 -20.18 -22.90
CA GLY A 50 -10.32 -18.82 -23.30
C GLY A 50 -11.33 -17.75 -22.89
N TYR A 51 -12.19 -18.05 -21.90
CA TYR A 51 -13.08 -17.06 -21.30
C TYR A 51 -12.54 -16.62 -19.95
N TYR A 52 -12.82 -15.37 -19.57
CA TYR A 52 -12.53 -14.89 -18.23
C TYR A 52 -13.57 -15.45 -17.25
N ASP A 53 -13.08 -16.06 -16.18
CA ASP A 53 -13.83 -16.51 -15.03
C ASP A 53 -13.31 -15.79 -13.78
N TYR A 54 -14.02 -15.92 -12.66
CA TYR A 54 -13.60 -15.30 -11.41
C TYR A 54 -13.78 -16.23 -10.21
N GLU A 55 -12.97 -16.01 -9.19
CA GLU A 55 -13.10 -16.64 -7.88
C GLU A 55 -13.20 -15.56 -6.80
N ILE A 56 -14.18 -15.68 -5.90
CA ILE A 56 -14.24 -14.85 -4.69
C ILE A 56 -13.28 -15.47 -3.68
N LEU A 57 -12.20 -14.75 -3.40
CA LEU A 57 -11.19 -15.16 -2.42
C LEU A 57 -11.64 -14.85 -0.99
N GLY A 58 -12.42 -13.78 -0.82
CA GLY A 58 -13.01 -13.43 0.47
C GLY A 58 -13.95 -12.22 0.40
N THR A 59 -14.81 -12.09 1.40
CA THR A 59 -15.68 -10.92 1.61
C THR A 59 -15.08 -10.06 2.70
N LEU A 60 -14.71 -8.83 2.35
CA LEU A 60 -14.11 -7.84 3.24
C LEU A 60 -15.15 -7.16 4.12
N ASP A 61 -16.30 -6.82 3.54
CA ASP A 61 -17.40 -6.18 4.26
C ASP A 61 -18.74 -6.45 3.56
N SER A 62 -19.82 -6.35 4.33
CA SER A 62 -21.21 -6.53 3.88
C SER A 62 -22.07 -5.44 4.50
N ILE A 63 -22.45 -4.46 3.68
CA ILE A 63 -22.90 -3.14 4.13
C ILE A 63 -24.34 -2.92 3.70
N THR A 64 -25.22 -2.57 4.64
CA THR A 64 -26.54 -1.99 4.32
C THR A 64 -26.55 -0.51 4.68
N LEU A 65 -26.88 0.33 3.72
CA LEU A 65 -27.01 1.78 3.92
C LEU A 65 -28.29 2.11 4.69
N ASP A 66 -28.24 3.17 5.48
CA ASP A 66 -29.32 3.63 6.37
C ASP A 66 -29.68 5.11 6.16
N SER A 67 -29.03 5.77 5.18
CA SER A 67 -29.18 7.20 4.89
C SER A 67 -28.48 7.59 3.58
N CYS A 68 -28.82 8.77 3.05
CA CYS A 68 -28.14 9.43 1.93
C CYS A 68 -26.92 10.28 2.34
N ASN A 69 -26.42 10.07 3.55
CA ASN A 69 -25.21 10.74 4.00
C ASN A 69 -23.99 9.95 3.51
N TRP A 70 -23.03 10.66 2.94
CA TRP A 70 -21.73 10.09 2.60
C TRP A 70 -21.04 9.52 3.83
N ARG A 71 -20.64 8.25 3.74
CA ARG A 71 -19.88 7.55 4.78
C ARG A 71 -18.66 6.91 4.18
N LYS A 72 -17.53 7.08 4.85
CA LYS A 72 -16.28 6.42 4.51
C LYS A 72 -16.23 5.04 5.15
N TYR A 73 -15.85 4.05 4.37
CA TYR A 73 -15.62 2.68 4.80
C TYR A 73 -14.14 2.35 4.62
N THR A 74 -13.66 1.43 5.45
CA THR A 74 -12.29 0.94 5.41
C THR A 74 -12.28 -0.56 5.62
N CYS A 75 -11.57 -1.28 4.76
CA CYS A 75 -11.38 -2.73 4.86
C CYS A 75 -9.89 -3.04 4.99
N ASP A 76 -9.56 -4.03 5.83
CA ASP A 76 -8.21 -4.56 5.94
C ASP A 76 -7.94 -5.55 4.80
N LEU A 77 -6.80 -5.41 4.14
CA LEU A 77 -6.32 -6.28 3.06
C LEU A 77 -5.04 -7.01 3.46
N SER A 78 -4.61 -6.93 4.72
CA SER A 78 -3.31 -7.44 5.17
C SER A 78 -3.18 -8.97 5.03
N ASP A 79 -4.30 -9.71 4.96
CA ASP A 79 -4.30 -11.16 4.68
C ASP A 79 -3.87 -11.50 3.24
N TYR A 80 -3.83 -10.52 2.34
CA TYR A 80 -3.50 -10.66 0.92
C TYR A 80 -2.13 -10.07 0.56
N VAL A 81 -1.28 -9.81 1.56
CA VAL A 81 0.08 -9.28 1.35
C VAL A 81 0.91 -10.25 0.49
N GLY A 82 1.54 -9.72 -0.56
CA GLY A 82 2.36 -10.48 -1.51
C GLY A 82 1.60 -11.15 -2.64
N GLU A 83 0.27 -11.04 -2.69
CA GLU A 83 -0.54 -11.53 -3.81
C GLU A 83 -0.46 -10.57 -5.02
N GLU A 84 -0.47 -11.15 -6.21
CA GLU A 84 -0.40 -10.47 -7.50
C GLU A 84 -1.72 -10.62 -8.27
N GLU A 85 -2.00 -9.69 -9.18
CA GLU A 85 -3.18 -9.70 -10.06
C GLU A 85 -4.54 -9.80 -9.33
N LEU A 86 -4.63 -9.22 -8.12
CA LEU A 86 -5.88 -9.14 -7.38
C LEU A 86 -6.82 -8.07 -7.93
N SER A 87 -8.12 -8.24 -7.69
CA SER A 87 -9.14 -7.21 -7.92
C SER A 87 -10.12 -7.15 -6.75
N ILE A 88 -10.82 -6.02 -6.63
CA ILE A 88 -11.89 -5.82 -5.64
C ILE A 88 -13.19 -5.61 -6.39
N ALA A 89 -14.21 -6.39 -6.01
CA ALA A 89 -15.57 -6.26 -6.52
C ALA A 89 -16.47 -5.60 -5.49
N PHE A 90 -17.17 -4.55 -5.93
CA PHE A 90 -18.30 -3.96 -5.21
C PHE A 90 -19.59 -4.52 -5.82
N MET A 91 -20.27 -5.36 -5.05
CA MET A 91 -21.45 -6.10 -5.48
C MET A 91 -22.71 -5.47 -4.89
N HIS A 92 -23.55 -4.84 -5.71
CA HIS A 92 -24.87 -4.37 -5.30
C HIS A 92 -25.87 -5.54 -5.36
N CYS A 93 -26.12 -6.16 -4.20
CA CYS A 93 -26.80 -7.44 -4.05
C CYS A 93 -27.83 -7.42 -2.91
N ASN A 94 -28.57 -8.53 -2.72
CA ASN A 94 -29.45 -8.84 -1.56
C ASN A 94 -30.41 -7.74 -1.07
N CYS A 95 -30.75 -6.77 -1.91
CA CYS A 95 -31.77 -5.76 -1.68
C CYS A 95 -32.80 -5.75 -2.83
N THR A 96 -33.98 -5.20 -2.58
CA THR A 96 -35.04 -5.01 -3.58
C THR A 96 -35.90 -3.83 -3.20
N ASP A 97 -36.55 -3.21 -4.19
CA ASP A 97 -37.45 -2.05 -3.98
C ASP A 97 -36.75 -0.87 -3.29
N GLN A 98 -35.49 -0.65 -3.65
CA GLN A 98 -34.69 0.54 -3.30
C GLN A 98 -34.29 1.27 -4.59
N SER A 99 -33.60 2.42 -4.48
CA SER A 99 -33.25 3.26 -5.63
C SER A 99 -31.90 2.89 -6.26
N GLY A 100 -30.79 3.34 -5.67
CA GLY A 100 -29.44 3.01 -6.11
C GLY A 100 -28.38 3.46 -5.10
N VAL A 101 -27.17 2.93 -5.26
CA VAL A 101 -25.99 3.29 -4.47
C VAL A 101 -25.03 4.13 -5.29
N ILE A 102 -24.41 5.11 -4.65
CA ILE A 102 -23.31 5.90 -5.19
C ILE A 102 -22.02 5.45 -4.50
N LEU A 103 -21.00 5.15 -5.30
CA LEU A 103 -19.65 4.78 -4.88
C LEU A 103 -18.67 5.84 -5.38
N ASP A 104 -17.80 6.32 -4.51
CA ASP A 104 -16.80 7.35 -4.85
C ASP A 104 -15.50 7.20 -4.05
N ASP A 105 -14.45 7.89 -4.50
CA ASP A 105 -13.17 8.03 -3.79
C ASP A 105 -12.56 6.70 -3.31
N ILE A 106 -12.48 5.72 -4.22
CA ILE A 106 -11.85 4.43 -3.98
C ILE A 106 -10.33 4.61 -3.94
N ALA A 107 -9.70 4.22 -2.83
CA ALA A 107 -8.25 4.24 -2.66
C ALA A 107 -7.77 2.99 -1.93
N ILE A 108 -6.69 2.40 -2.42
CA ILE A 108 -5.94 1.34 -1.74
C ILE A 108 -4.62 1.95 -1.28
N THR A 109 -4.30 1.79 0.00
CA THR A 109 -3.08 2.28 0.60
C THR A 109 -2.35 1.14 1.28
N ALA A 110 -1.11 0.90 0.86
CA ALA A 110 -0.18 0.03 1.58
C ALA A 110 0.83 0.90 2.32
N THR A 111 0.99 0.67 3.63
CA THR A 111 2.16 1.15 4.36
C THR A 111 3.20 0.06 4.37
N MET A 112 4.38 0.39 3.85
CA MET A 112 5.49 -0.55 3.79
C MET A 112 6.04 -0.81 5.18
N GLY A 113 6.23 -2.08 5.46
CA GLY A 113 6.74 -2.57 6.71
C GLY A 113 8.23 -2.66 6.71
N GLY A 114 8.85 -1.71 7.40
CA GLY A 114 10.27 -1.74 7.65
C GLY A 114 10.84 -0.37 7.86
N GLU A 115 11.75 -0.28 8.84
CA GLU A 115 13.08 0.22 8.50
C GLU A 115 13.38 -0.22 7.06
N LEU A 116 13.64 0.77 6.21
CA LEU A 116 13.98 0.55 4.82
C LEU A 116 15.02 -0.59 4.71
N PRO A 117 15.11 -1.33 3.59
CA PRO A 117 16.00 -2.50 3.45
C PRO A 117 17.51 -2.19 3.59
N TYR A 118 17.86 -1.00 4.08
CA TYR A 118 19.17 -0.55 4.44
C TYR A 118 19.27 -0.38 5.96
N THR A 119 20.41 -0.78 6.51
CA THR A 119 20.76 -0.32 7.86
C THR A 119 21.10 1.17 7.76
N LEU A 120 20.54 2.03 8.62
CA LEU A 120 20.92 3.46 8.63
C LEU A 120 22.45 3.58 8.78
N GLY A 121 23.07 4.23 7.79
CA GLY A 121 24.52 4.36 7.69
C GLY A 121 25.27 3.24 6.96
N ASP A 122 24.60 2.19 6.48
CA ASP A 122 25.15 1.17 5.57
C ASP A 122 24.81 1.57 4.13
N VAL A 123 25.80 2.10 3.41
CA VAL A 123 25.59 2.69 2.08
C VAL A 123 26.10 1.81 0.95
N ASP A 124 26.82 0.72 1.27
CA ASP A 124 27.21 -0.31 0.33
C ASP A 124 26.34 -1.58 0.41
N PHE A 125 25.40 -1.62 1.36
CA PHE A 125 24.42 -2.68 1.60
C PHE A 125 25.06 -4.03 1.93
N ASP A 126 26.24 -4.04 2.56
CA ASP A 126 26.91 -5.27 3.00
C ASP A 126 26.35 -5.83 4.33
N GLY A 127 25.40 -5.11 4.94
CA GLY A 127 24.75 -5.45 6.20
C GLY A 127 25.51 -4.98 7.44
N ARG A 128 26.56 -4.16 7.30
CA ARG A 128 27.37 -3.63 8.40
C ARG A 128 27.62 -2.14 8.23
N VAL A 129 27.40 -1.38 9.30
CA VAL A 129 27.79 0.04 9.33
C VAL A 129 29.28 0.14 9.67
N THR A 130 30.09 0.48 8.67
CA THR A 130 31.54 0.56 8.79
C THR A 130 32.08 1.98 8.57
N VAL A 131 33.38 2.16 8.83
CA VAL A 131 34.08 3.40 8.45
C VAL A 131 34.17 3.55 6.92
N GLY A 132 34.03 2.45 6.18
CA GLY A 132 33.93 2.45 4.72
C GLY A 132 32.69 3.22 4.23
N ASP A 133 31.56 3.00 4.90
CA ASP A 133 30.31 3.70 4.60
C ASP A 133 30.42 5.20 4.85
N ALA A 134 30.91 5.56 6.04
CA ALA A 134 31.15 6.95 6.41
C ALA A 134 32.06 7.67 5.39
N LEU A 135 33.09 6.99 4.89
CA LEU A 135 33.99 7.54 3.89
C LEU A 135 33.29 7.74 2.54
N THR A 136 32.39 6.83 2.16
CA THR A 136 31.62 6.93 0.91
C THR A 136 30.63 8.09 0.98
N VAL A 137 29.93 8.27 2.11
CA VAL A 137 29.07 9.44 2.37
C VAL A 137 29.87 10.73 2.36
N MET A 138 31.06 10.75 2.98
CA MET A 138 31.93 11.94 2.95
C MET A 138 32.38 12.30 1.52
N ARG A 139 32.70 11.31 0.68
CA ARG A 139 33.03 11.55 -0.73
C ARG A 139 31.84 12.09 -1.52
N HIS A 140 30.62 11.68 -1.17
CA HIS A 140 29.38 12.23 -1.73
C HIS A 140 29.15 13.69 -1.34
N ALA A 141 29.23 13.99 -0.05
CA ALA A 141 29.09 15.37 0.45
C ALA A 141 30.14 16.33 -0.15
N LEU A 142 31.34 15.81 -0.47
CA LEU A 142 32.41 16.57 -1.12
C LEU A 142 32.34 16.58 -2.65
N ASN A 143 31.31 15.95 -3.23
CA ASN A 143 31.07 15.85 -4.66
C ASN A 143 32.23 15.20 -5.46
N VAL A 144 32.94 14.27 -4.81
CA VAL A 144 34.05 13.49 -5.41
C VAL A 144 33.56 12.12 -5.90
N TYR A 145 32.44 11.63 -5.36
CA TYR A 145 31.77 10.39 -5.73
C TYR A 145 30.26 10.59 -5.61
N MET A 146 29.45 9.98 -6.47
CA MET A 146 27.98 10.03 -6.34
C MET A 146 27.47 8.71 -5.81
N LEU A 147 26.75 8.74 -4.67
CA LEU A 147 26.05 7.59 -4.16
C LEU A 147 24.95 7.15 -5.14
N PRO A 148 24.67 5.84 -5.25
CA PRO A 148 23.50 5.37 -5.96
C PRO A 148 22.22 5.89 -5.28
N GLU A 149 21.17 6.12 -6.06
CA GLU A 149 19.90 6.70 -5.58
C GLU A 149 19.29 5.88 -4.42
N ALA A 150 19.44 4.55 -4.47
CA ALA A 150 19.02 3.63 -3.41
C ALA A 150 19.74 3.86 -2.06
N ALA A 151 20.97 4.39 -2.07
CA ALA A 151 21.77 4.62 -0.86
C ALA A 151 21.59 6.02 -0.27
N LEU A 152 20.91 6.94 -0.97
CA LEU A 152 20.67 8.29 -0.48
C LEU A 152 19.93 8.29 0.87
N PRO A 153 18.86 7.49 1.06
CA PRO A 153 18.15 7.46 2.33
C PRO A 153 18.97 6.81 3.47
N ALA A 154 19.89 5.91 3.15
CA ALA A 154 20.82 5.31 4.12
C ALA A 154 21.93 6.27 4.56
N ALA A 155 22.29 7.20 3.68
CA ALA A 155 23.33 8.18 3.88
C ALA A 155 22.86 9.44 4.63
N ASP A 156 21.57 9.76 4.60
CA ASP A 156 20.93 10.85 5.36
C ASP A 156 20.48 10.32 6.73
N ILE A 157 21.34 10.47 7.74
CA ILE A 157 21.15 9.78 9.02
C ILE A 157 20.40 10.63 10.05
N ASP A 158 20.37 11.95 9.87
CA ASP A 158 19.53 12.85 10.66
C ASP A 158 18.18 13.17 10.00
N ALA A 159 17.94 12.64 8.79
CA ALA A 159 16.71 12.73 8.02
C ALA A 159 16.30 14.18 7.69
N ASP A 160 17.27 15.07 7.49
CA ASP A 160 17.04 16.47 7.14
C ASP A 160 16.80 16.70 5.64
N GLY A 161 16.97 15.64 4.83
CA GLY A 161 16.80 15.63 3.39
C GLY A 161 18.06 16.00 2.60
N ASN A 162 19.20 16.28 3.26
CA ASN A 162 20.48 16.61 2.63
C ASN A 162 21.59 15.69 3.13
N ILE A 163 22.36 15.12 2.19
CA ILE A 163 23.51 14.29 2.57
C ILE A 163 24.75 15.16 2.72
N THR A 164 25.24 15.28 3.95
CA THR A 164 26.33 16.18 4.32
C THR A 164 27.49 15.46 5.01
N VAL A 165 28.52 16.24 5.37
CA VAL A 165 29.63 15.73 6.19
C VAL A 165 29.17 15.42 7.61
N ALA A 166 28.08 16.01 8.09
CA ALA A 166 27.53 15.71 9.41
C ALA A 166 27.04 14.27 9.49
N ASP A 167 26.35 13.80 8.45
CA ASP A 167 25.89 12.42 8.33
C ASP A 167 27.05 11.43 8.33
N ALA A 168 28.09 11.71 7.53
CA ALA A 168 29.30 10.90 7.49
C ALA A 168 29.96 10.77 8.88
N LEU A 169 29.97 11.84 9.68
CA LEU A 169 30.53 11.82 11.03
C LEU A 169 29.67 11.00 12.01
N GLN A 170 28.34 11.05 11.87
CA GLN A 170 27.42 10.23 12.66
C GLN A 170 27.55 8.74 12.30
N ILE A 171 27.66 8.40 11.01
CA ILE A 171 27.94 7.03 10.55
C ILE A 171 29.29 6.55 11.09
N MET A 172 30.33 7.38 11.01
CA MET A 172 31.65 7.05 11.56
C MET A 172 31.59 6.80 13.06
N ARG A 173 30.77 7.57 13.78
CA ARG A 173 30.54 7.38 15.21
C ARG A 173 29.90 6.01 15.45
N ILE A 174 28.82 5.67 14.74
CA ILE A 174 28.12 4.38 14.87
C ILE A 174 29.08 3.22 14.57
N ALA A 175 29.85 3.30 13.49
CA ALA A 175 30.82 2.29 13.08
C ALA A 175 31.95 2.04 14.09
N LEU A 176 32.22 2.99 14.99
CA LEU A 176 33.25 2.87 16.03
C LEU A 176 32.71 2.36 17.37
N PHE A 177 31.41 2.47 17.62
CA PHE A 177 30.78 2.02 18.87
C PHE A 177 30.07 0.66 18.76
N ASN A 178 29.80 0.17 17.54
CA ASN A 178 29.12 -1.10 17.27
C ASN A 178 30.08 -2.24 16.81
N GLN A 179 31.37 -2.17 17.16
CA GLN A 179 32.36 -3.25 16.92
C GLN A 179 32.47 -4.20 18.11
#